data_AF-K5B8N2-F1
#
_entry.id   AF-K5B8N2-F1
#
_cell.length_a   1.000
_cell.length_b   1.000
_cell.length_c   1.000
_cell.angle_alpha   90.00
_cell.angle_beta   90.00
_cell.angle_gamma   90.00
#
_symmetry.space_group_name_H-M   'P 1'
#
loop_
_entity.id
_entity.type
_entity.pdbx_description
1 polymer ?
#
loop_
_entity_poly.entity_id
_entity_poly.type
_entity_poly.pdbx_seq_one_letter_code
_entity_poly.pdbx_strand_id
1 'polypeptide(L)'
;MTVCEALGFPAEDWPMFARWATTPMTPAEQETLFQYVDVKIAERCWKQGDDLLSRLITLEENGRALTTDEIHRFVAGLVGANVF
;
A
#
# COMPACT_ATOMS: atom_id res chain seq x y z
N MET A 1 -13.11 -3.72 -3.69
CA MET A 1 -12.26 -4.84 -4.15
C MET A 1 -11.22 -4.42 -5.21
N THR A 2 -11.44 -3.33 -5.96
CA THR A 2 -10.53 -2.84 -7.02
C THR A 2 -9.17 -2.29 -6.52
N VAL A 3 -9.11 -1.71 -5.31
CA VAL A 3 -7.88 -1.08 -4.80
C VAL A 3 -6.80 -2.10 -4.44
N CYS A 4 -7.13 -3.15 -3.69
CA CYS A 4 -6.16 -4.17 -3.29
C CYS A 4 -5.63 -4.95 -4.49
N GLU A 5 -6.50 -5.22 -5.47
CA GLU A 5 -6.10 -5.81 -6.76
C GLU A 5 -5.16 -4.89 -7.54
N ALA A 6 -5.49 -3.59 -7.66
CA ALA A 6 -4.62 -2.62 -8.33
C ALA A 6 -3.24 -2.52 -7.66
N LEU A 7 -3.18 -2.60 -6.32
CA LEU A 7 -1.93 -2.62 -5.55
C LEU A 7 -1.14 -3.94 -5.69
N GLY A 8 -1.71 -4.98 -6.31
CA GLY A 8 -1.08 -6.29 -6.43
C GLY A 8 -1.01 -7.04 -5.10
N PHE A 9 -1.93 -6.77 -4.17
CA PHE A 9 -2.04 -7.50 -2.91
C PHE A 9 -2.78 -8.83 -3.14
N PRO A 10 -2.29 -9.96 -2.58
CA PRO A 10 -2.90 -11.25 -2.81
C PRO A 10 -4.31 -11.29 -2.20
N ALA A 11 -5.20 -12.05 -2.85
CA ALA A 11 -6.62 -12.07 -2.50
C ALA A 11 -6.90 -12.59 -1.08
N GLU A 12 -6.00 -13.40 -0.53
CA GLU A 12 -6.07 -13.92 0.85
C GLU A 12 -5.98 -12.81 1.91
N ASP A 13 -5.33 -11.68 1.60
CA ASP A 13 -5.18 -10.55 2.52
C ASP A 13 -6.35 -9.56 2.42
N TRP A 14 -7.20 -9.65 1.40
CA TRP A 14 -8.32 -8.73 1.17
C TRP A 14 -9.31 -8.59 2.34
N PRO A 15 -9.63 -9.64 3.12
CA PRO A 15 -10.46 -9.50 4.31
C PRO A 15 -9.89 -8.54 5.36
N MET A 16 -8.57 -8.47 5.50
CA MET A 16 -7.91 -7.52 6.42
C MET A 16 -8.16 -6.07 5.96
N PHE A 17 -7.99 -5.80 4.67
CA PHE A 17 -8.22 -4.47 4.09
C PHE A 17 -9.70 -4.07 4.09
N ALA A 18 -10.60 -5.03 3.85
CA ALA A 18 -12.04 -4.78 3.90
C ALA A 18 -12.48 -4.27 5.28
N ARG A 19 -11.85 -4.76 6.35
CA ARG A 19 -12.08 -4.27 7.72
C ARG A 19 -11.68 -2.81 7.86
N TRP A 20 -10.47 -2.45 7.43
CA TRP A 20 -9.94 -1.09 7.50
C TRP A 20 -10.67 -0.07 6.63
N ALA A 21 -11.32 -0.51 5.55
CA ALA A 21 -12.14 0.36 4.71
C ALA A 21 -13.49 0.76 5.36
N THR A 22 -13.95 0.01 6.37
CA THR A 22 -15.27 0.25 7.02
C THR A 22 -15.18 1.06 8.31
N THR A 23 -14.02 1.10 8.94
CA THR A 23 -13.79 1.80 10.20
C THR A 23 -12.44 2.50 10.17
N PRO A 24 -12.30 3.72 10.71
CA PRO A 24 -11.01 4.38 10.83
C PRO A 24 -9.97 3.45 11.49
N MET A 25 -8.79 3.34 10.89
CA MET A 25 -7.70 2.57 11.47
C MET A 25 -7.26 3.18 12.79
N THR A 26 -7.05 2.34 13.79
CA THR A 26 -6.30 2.68 14.99
C THR A 26 -4.81 2.87 14.64
N PRO A 27 -4.02 3.57 15.48
CA PRO A 27 -2.59 3.72 15.26
C PRO A 27 -1.84 2.37 15.10
N ALA A 28 -2.26 1.33 15.85
CA ALA A 28 -1.66 0.00 15.74
C ALA A 28 -1.97 -0.69 14.40
N GLU A 29 -3.15 -0.44 13.84
CA GLU A 29 -3.53 -0.99 12.52
C GLU A 29 -2.84 -0.27 11.38
N GLN A 30 -2.63 1.05 11.53
CA GLN A 30 -1.82 1.81 10.59
C GLN A 30 -0.38 1.31 10.58
N GLU A 31 0.21 1.05 11.75
CA GLU A 31 1.54 0.43 11.85
C GLU A 31 1.57 -0.96 11.19
N THR A 32 0.53 -1.78 11.41
CA THR A 32 0.40 -3.09 10.78
C THR A 32 0.34 -2.98 9.24
N LEU A 33 -0.39 -1.98 8.73
CA LEU A 33 -0.43 -1.69 7.30
C LEU A 33 0.96 -1.31 6.76
N PHE A 34 1.71 -0.47 7.47
CA PHE A 34 3.04 -0.04 7.03
C PHE A 34 4.02 -1.20 6.97
N GLN A 35 4.04 -2.05 8.01
CA GLN A 35 4.85 -3.27 8.04
C GLN A 35 4.47 -4.23 6.90
N TYR A 36 3.17 -4.37 6.62
CA TYR A 36 2.71 -5.16 5.48
C TYR A 36 3.22 -4.58 4.14
N VAL A 37 3.13 -3.26 3.96
CA VAL A 37 3.60 -2.58 2.75
C VAL A 37 5.11 -2.72 2.59
N ASP A 38 5.89 -2.65 3.67
CA ASP A 38 7.35 -2.86 3.62
C ASP A 38 7.72 -4.23 3.06
N VAL A 39 7.01 -5.28 3.50
CA VAL A 39 7.19 -6.62 2.94
C VAL A 39 6.86 -6.63 1.45
N LYS A 40 5.76 -5.99 1.04
CA LYS A 40 5.34 -5.93 -0.37
C LYS A 40 6.27 -5.10 -1.26
N ILE A 41 6.91 -4.08 -0.71
CA ILE A 41 7.98 -3.32 -1.39
C ILE A 41 9.21 -4.24 -1.55
N ALA A 42 9.65 -4.90 -0.48
CA ALA A 42 10.81 -5.78 -0.51
C ALA A 42 10.65 -6.95 -1.51
N GLU A 43 9.46 -7.54 -1.59
CA GLU A 43 9.12 -8.55 -2.61
C GLU A 43 9.33 -8.01 -4.02
N ARG A 44 8.90 -6.77 -4.29
CA ARG A 44 8.98 -6.12 -5.62
C ARG A 44 10.38 -5.65 -5.98
N CYS A 45 11.23 -5.38 -4.99
CA CYS A 45 12.66 -5.15 -5.21
C CYS A 45 13.36 -6.38 -5.79
N TRP A 46 12.91 -7.60 -5.44
CA TRP A 46 13.46 -8.85 -5.97
C TRP A 46 12.75 -9.33 -7.24
N LYS A 47 11.43 -9.08 -7.34
CA LYS A 47 10.60 -9.48 -8.47
C LYS A 47 9.63 -8.36 -8.82
N GLN A 48 10.01 -7.56 -9.80
CA GLN A 48 9.18 -6.45 -10.26
C GLN A 48 7.81 -6.96 -10.75
N GLY A 49 6.74 -6.33 -10.27
CA GLY A 49 5.36 -6.58 -10.69
C GLY A 49 4.87 -5.53 -11.70
N ASP A 50 3.70 -5.78 -12.28
CA ASP A 50 2.96 -4.83 -13.14
C ASP A 50 1.74 -4.26 -12.40
N ASP A 51 1.92 -3.97 -11.12
CA ASP A 51 0.88 -3.45 -10.23
C ASP A 51 1.17 -2.01 -9.83
N LEU A 52 0.16 -1.34 -9.27
CA LEU A 52 0.26 0.05 -8.82
C LEU A 52 1.39 0.23 -7.79
N LEU A 53 1.61 -0.72 -6.88
CA LEU A 53 2.69 -0.62 -5.91
C LEU A 53 4.07 -0.62 -6.59
N SER A 54 4.26 -1.47 -7.60
CA SER A 54 5.47 -1.50 -8.42
C SER A 54 5.68 -0.18 -9.15
N ARG A 55 4.59 0.40 -9.68
CA ARG A 55 4.64 1.72 -10.32
C ARG A 55 5.03 2.83 -9.35
N LEU A 56 4.51 2.82 -8.11
CA LEU A 56 4.87 3.78 -7.06
C LEU A 56 6.35 3.67 -6.67
N ILE A 57 6.89 2.45 -6.57
CA ILE A 57 8.31 2.20 -6.26
C ILE A 57 9.22 2.78 -7.35
N THR A 58 8.81 2.68 -8.62
CA THR A 58 9.59 3.20 -9.75
C THR A 58 9.27 4.65 -10.12
N LEU A 59 8.29 5.26 -9.45
CA LEU A 59 7.85 6.61 -9.80
C LEU A 59 8.93 7.61 -9.43
N GLU A 60 9.41 8.34 -10.42
CA GLU A 60 10.31 9.47 -10.25
C GLU A 60 9.60 10.76 -10.67
N GLU A 61 9.48 11.72 -9.75
CA GLU A 61 8.96 13.05 -10.03
C GLU A 61 10.01 14.10 -9.69
N ASN A 62 10.28 15.04 -10.60
CA ASN A 62 11.30 16.07 -10.41
C ASN A 62 12.70 15.53 -10.03
N GLY A 63 13.07 14.36 -10.54
CA GLY A 63 14.37 13.73 -10.27
C GLY A 63 14.48 13.07 -8.89
N ARG A 64 13.37 12.88 -8.17
CA ARG A 64 13.37 12.09 -6.92
C ARG A 64 12.35 10.96 -6.99
N ALA A 65 12.76 9.80 -6.49
CA ALA A 65 11.83 8.72 -6.19
C ALA A 65 11.01 9.04 -4.93
N LEU A 66 9.86 8.38 -4.80
CA LEU A 66 9.10 8.38 -3.55
C LEU A 66 9.89 7.68 -2.43
N THR A 67 9.86 8.24 -1.23
CA THR A 67 10.35 7.55 -0.04
C THR A 67 9.37 6.47 0.40
N THR A 68 9.85 5.51 1.19
CA THR A 68 8.99 4.48 1.80
C THR A 68 7.83 5.10 2.57
N ASP A 69 8.07 6.17 3.36
CA ASP A 69 7.01 6.90 4.08
C ASP A 69 5.98 7.56 3.16
N GLU A 70 6.38 8.00 1.96
CA GLU A 70 5.47 8.55 0.96
C GLU A 70 4.60 7.43 0.36
N ILE A 71 5.19 6.27 0.05
CA ILE A 71 4.46 5.09 -0.43
C ILE A 71 3.47 4.59 0.63
N HIS A 72 3.89 4.49 1.89
CA HIS A 72 3.02 4.13 3.03
C HIS A 72 1.80 5.02 3.13
N ARG A 73 1.99 6.34 3.09
CA ARG A 73 0.88 7.31 3.15
C ARG A 73 -0.04 7.19 1.94
N PHE A 74 0.51 6.95 0.75
CA PHE A 74 -0.29 6.76 -0.45
C PHE A 74 -1.16 5.51 -0.35
N VAL A 75 -0.58 4.38 0.05
CA VAL A 75 -1.30 3.12 0.25
C VAL A 75 -2.37 3.26 1.34
N ALA A 76 -2.04 3.89 2.48
CA ALA A 76 -3.00 4.13 3.55
C ALA A 76 -4.17 5.01 3.10
N GLY A 77 -3.93 6.02 2.27
CA GLY A 77 -4.99 6.83 1.68
C GLY A 77 -5.92 6.02 0.78
N LEU A 78 -5.36 5.16 -0.07
CA LEU A 78 -6.13 4.32 -0.99
C LEU A 78 -6.93 3.22 -0.27
N VAL A 79 -6.33 2.57 0.72
CA VAL A 79 -6.96 1.50 1.50
C VAL A 79 -7.99 2.07 2.48
N GLY A 80 -7.68 3.21 3.09
CA GLY A 80 -8.49 3.82 4.13
C GLY A 80 -9.68 4.61 3.61
N ALA A 81 -9.61 5.21 2.41
CA ALA A 81 -10.66 5.98 1.71
C ALA A 81 -11.60 6.86 2.59
N ASN A 82 -11.13 7.22 3.78
CA ASN A 82 -11.75 8.10 4.76
C ASN A 82 -10.62 8.72 5.61
N VAL A 83 -9.60 9.20 4.89
CA VAL A 83 -8.63 10.15 5.44
C VAL A 83 -9.42 11.44 5.63
N PHE A 84 -9.81 11.74 6.87
CA PHE A 84 -10.33 13.06 7.24
C PHE A 84 -9.20 14.09 7.18
#